data_AF-A0A9E5Z1F3-F1
#
_entry.id   AF-A0A9E5Z1F3-F1
#
_cell.length_a   1.000
_cell.length_b   1.000
_cell.length_c   1.000
_cell.angle_alpha   90.00
_cell.angle_beta   90.00
_cell.angle_gamma   90.00
#
_symmetry.space_group_name_H-M   'P 1'
#
loop_
_entity.id
_entity.type
_entity.pdbx_description
1 polymer ?
#
loop_
_entity_poly.entity_id
_entity_poly.type
_entity_poly.pdbx_seq_one_letter_code
_entity_poly.pdbx_strand_id
1 'polypeptide(L)' 'MEHIVSPSPSIDEAVAISTALEILWPASPSATAPVIQTSWRFSGRWWTDSVLARRSRPN' A
#
# COMPACT_ATOMS: atom_id res chain seq x y z
N MET A 1 18.46 17.76 -8.99
CA MET A 1 17.22 18.42 -8.50
C MET A 1 17.31 18.30 -7.00
N GLU A 2 17.87 19.32 -6.37
CA GLU A 2 18.18 19.28 -4.95
C GLU A 2 16.90 19.57 -4.16
N HIS A 3 16.39 18.59 -3.41
CA HIS A 3 15.29 18.83 -2.48
C HIS A 3 15.86 19.47 -1.21
N ILE A 4 15.82 20.80 -1.16
CA ILE A 4 16.22 21.57 0.02
C ILE A 4 15.03 21.66 0.97
N VAL A 5 15.19 21.10 2.17
CA VAL A 5 14.25 21.29 3.28
C VAL A 5 14.61 22.60 3.98
N SER A 6 13.66 23.54 4.05
CA SER A 6 13.84 24.85 4.68
C SER A 6 12.70 25.13 5.66
N PRO A 7 12.99 25.60 6.89
CA PRO A 7 14.33 25.88 7.43
C PRO A 7 15.14 24.60 7.67
N SER A 8 16.47 24.74 7.75
CA SER A 8 17.32 23.64 8.18
C SER A 8 17.01 23.29 9.64
N PRO A 9 16.75 22.01 9.98
CA PRO A 9 16.49 21.62 11.35
C PRO A 9 17.70 21.93 12.23
N SER A 10 17.43 22.26 13.49
CA SER A 10 18.47 22.28 14.53
C SER A 10 19.02 20.86 14.76
N ILE A 11 20.13 20.76 15.49
CA ILE A 11 20.76 19.47 15.81
C ILE A 11 19.79 18.58 16.57
N ASP A 12 19.11 19.12 17.57
CA ASP A 12 18.16 18.37 18.40
C ASP A 12 16.97 17.87 17.58
N GLU A 13 16.45 18.70 16.67
CA GLU A 13 15.37 18.31 15.76
C GLU A 13 15.84 17.24 14.77
N ALA A 14 17.05 17.34 14.23
CA ALA A 14 17.61 16.34 13.34
C ALA A 14 17.75 14.97 14.03
N VAL A 15 18.19 14.95 15.30
CA VAL A 15 18.27 13.74 16.12
C VAL A 15 16.88 13.17 16.43
N ALA A 16 15.92 14.02 16.78
CA ALA A 16 14.54 13.58 17.03
C ALA A 16 13.91 12.96 15.77
N ILE A 17 14.16 13.54 14.60
CA ILE A 17 13.66 13.01 13.31
C ILE A 17 14.34 11.68 12.97
N SER A 18 15.66 11.57 13.09
CA SER A 18 16.39 10.34 12.76
C SER A 18 15.98 9.18 13.66
N THR A 19 15.84 9.44 14.96
CA THR A 19 15.40 8.43 15.93
C THR A 19 13.96 7.98 15.68
N ALA A 20 13.05 8.91 15.39
CA ALA A 20 11.67 8.58 15.03
C ALA A 20 11.61 7.71 13.76
N LEU A 21 12.43 8.02 12.75
CA LEU A 21 12.53 7.21 11.55
C LEU A 21 13.02 5.81 11.88
N GLU A 22 14.11 5.66 12.63
CA GLU A 22 14.63 4.33 13.00
C GLU A 22 13.61 3.48 13.78
N ILE A 23 12.85 4.10 14.69
CA ILE A 23 11.83 3.41 15.50
C ILE A 23 10.62 3.02 14.65
N LEU A 24 10.18 3.91 13.76
CA LEU A 24 8.94 3.73 13.00
C LEU A 24 9.16 3.06 11.64
N TRP A 25 10.41 2.94 11.19
CA TRP A 25 10.68 2.41 9.85
C TRP A 25 10.13 0.98 9.76
N PRO A 26 9.24 0.71 8.80
CA PRO A 26 8.71 -0.63 8.64
C PRO A 26 9.86 -1.59 8.32
N ALA A 27 9.88 -2.74 8.99
CA ALA A 27 10.74 -3.84 8.59
C ALA A 27 10.49 -4.15 7.11
N SER A 28 11.57 -4.46 6.38
CA SER A 28 11.46 -4.86 4.97
C SER A 28 10.39 -5.96 4.85
N PRO A 29 9.46 -5.86 3.89
CA PRO A 29 8.39 -6.84 3.77
C PRO A 29 9.02 -8.24 3.70
N SER A 30 8.60 -9.10 4.62
CA SER A 30 9.03 -10.51 4.63
C SER A 30 8.77 -11.10 3.25
N ALA A 31 9.70 -11.91 2.73
CA ALA A 31 9.51 -12.63 1.47
C ALA A 31 8.26 -13.54 1.49
N THR A 32 7.71 -13.81 2.68
CA THR A 32 6.48 -14.57 2.93
C THR A 32 5.26 -13.67 3.14
N ALA A 33 5.31 -12.39 2.73
CA ALA A 33 4.10 -11.57 2.72
C ALA A 33 3.08 -12.22 1.78
N PRO A 34 1.85 -12.49 2.24
CA PRO A 34 0.84 -13.08 1.37
C PRO A 34 0.58 -12.14 0.20
N VAL A 35 0.54 -12.70 -1.01
CA VAL A 35 0.18 -11.93 -2.21
C VAL A 35 -1.25 -11.44 -2.03
N ILE A 36 -1.41 -10.18 -1.63
CA ILE A 36 -2.72 -9.54 -1.56
C ILE A 36 -3.22 -9.43 -2.99
N GLN A 37 -4.26 -10.20 -3.32
CA GLN A 37 -4.92 -10.10 -4.62
C GLN A 37 -5.62 -8.74 -4.72
N THR A 38 -4.93 -7.76 -5.29
CA THR A 38 -5.44 -6.40 -5.54
C THR A 38 -6.36 -6.31 -6.76
N SER A 39 -6.68 -7.45 -7.39
CA SER A 39 -7.62 -7.50 -8.49
C SER A 39 -8.99 -7.02 -8.00
N TRP A 40 -9.34 -5.79 -8.37
CA TRP A 40 -10.65 -5.24 -8.08
C TRP A 40 -11.69 -6.03 -8.87
N ARG A 41 -12.45 -6.88 -8.19
CA ARG A 41 -13.55 -7.62 -8.82
C ARG A 41 -14.80 -6.76 -8.74
N PHE A 42 -15.14 -6.11 -9.85
CA PHE A 42 -16.39 -5.37 -9.98
C PHE A 42 -17.58 -6.28 -9.63
N SER A 43 -18.32 -5.94 -8.57
CA SER A 43 -19.47 -6.70 -8.07
C SER A 43 -20.77 -6.37 -8.82
N GLY A 44 -20.72 -6.22 -10.15
CA GLY A 44 -21.90 -5.98 -11.00
C GLY A 44 -22.98 -7.08 -10.95
N ARG A 45 -22.71 -8.17 -10.22
CA ARG A 45 -23.56 -9.36 -10.06
C ARG A 45 -24.92 -9.06 -9.42
N TRP A 46 -25.07 -7.96 -8.66
CA TRP A 46 -26.37 -7.57 -8.09
C TRP A 46 -27.22 -6.70 -9.04
N TRP A 47 -26.65 -6.20 -10.14
CA TRP A 47 -27.37 -5.45 -11.18
C TRP A 47 -27.70 -6.32 -12.41
N THR A 48 -27.28 -7.59 -12.43
CA THR A 48 -27.54 -8.51 -13.55
C THR A 48 -28.46 -9.66 -13.11
N ASP A 49 -29.71 -9.63 -13.58
CA ASP A 49 -30.71 -10.69 -13.35
C ASP A 49 -30.52 -11.90 -14.28
N SER A 50 -29.55 -11.83 -15.20
CA SER A 50 -29.35 -12.86 -16.21
C SER A 50 -28.58 -14.06 -15.66
N VAL A 51 -29.27 -15.19 -15.54
CA VAL A 51 -28.72 -16.52 -15.20
C VAL A 51 -27.53 -16.90 -16.09
N LEU A 52 -27.46 -16.39 -17.33
CA LEU A 52 -26.38 -16.63 -18.30
C LEU A 52 -25.03 -16.04 -17.88
N ALA A 53 -25.00 -14.90 -17.17
CA ALA A 53 -23.76 -14.31 -16.66
C ALA A 53 -23.10 -15.16 -15.55
N ARG A 54 -23.81 -16.16 -15.01
CA ARG A 54 -23.30 -17.09 -13.99
C ARG A 54 -22.58 -18.31 -14.57
N ARG A 55 -22.61 -18.55 -15.89
CA ARG A 55 -22.12 -19.80 -16.51
C ARG A 55 -20.71 -19.79 -17.08
N SER A 56 -20.03 -18.64 -17.21
CA SER A 56 -18.66 -18.63 -17.76
C SER A 56 -17.63 -18.85 -16.65
N ARG A 57 -17.42 -20.12 -16.26
CA ARG A 57 -16.24 -20.56 -15.53
C ARG A 57 -15.27 -21.17 -16.56
N PRO A 58 -14.10 -20.56 -16.83
CA PRO A 58 -13.06 -21.27 -17.56
C PRO A 58 -12.56 -22.44 -16.68
N ASN A 59 -12.42 -23.62 -17.29
CA ASN A 59 -11.69 -24.75 -16.70
C ASN A 59 -10.19 -24.45 -16.71
#